data_AF-A0A926X634-F1
#
_entry.id   AF-A0A926X634-F1
#
_cell.length_a   1.000
_cell.length_b   1.000
_cell.length_c   1.000
_cell.angle_alpha   90.00
_cell.angle_beta   90.00
_cell.angle_gamma   90.00
#
_symmetry.space_group_name_H-M   'P 1'
#
loop_
_entity.id
_entity.type
_entity.pdbx_description
1 polymer ?
#
loop_
_entity_poly.entity_id
_entity_poly.type
_entity_poly.pdbx_seq_one_letter_code
_entity_poly.pdbx_strand_id
1 'polypeptide(L)'
;MTATTADLSFKFHFVTNGRAQGFAKKGSANNDSIILGKDVLKYDDIIDTTTRDQRIVLVLASTVNLAPNLSKSLAGGSSLVLEVNGSKARELERQIDRITSQKAIANRKHNLLQLGQGDLLRAVSCPECEAAVDLTDFERTSHIYCRFCESIFKENQPTLTKGDTYRICDECGMFDRVKGYTEFYFYFLIFIYGFSYKRRYMCDHCAHNLFVKMFWINLIFLLGIPFALYVKFKSMTGRSPELQQLSRANALAKKGQYQKAESIYQQLYQHHLEHPGLLLNEGIAHLNGKDGEGALHCWRRSLQSCANYHPTLRLLYSLQKSGQ
;
A
#
# COMPACT_ATOMS: atom_id res chain seq x y z
N MET A 1 -9.97 -11.87 -26.42
CA MET A 1 -10.28 -13.09 -25.64
C MET A 1 -10.35 -12.68 -24.18
N THR A 2 -11.54 -12.58 -23.62
CA THR A 2 -11.72 -12.34 -22.17
C THR A 2 -11.38 -13.64 -21.46
N ALA A 3 -10.23 -13.69 -20.79
CA ALA A 3 -9.93 -14.80 -19.90
C ALA A 3 -11.04 -14.84 -18.83
N THR A 4 -11.83 -15.90 -18.81
CA THR A 4 -12.85 -16.10 -17.79
C THR A 4 -12.14 -16.28 -16.47
N THR A 5 -12.09 -15.25 -15.63
CA THR A 5 -11.57 -15.36 -14.27
C THR A 5 -12.40 -16.43 -13.56
N ALA A 6 -11.74 -17.47 -13.06
CA ALA A 6 -12.42 -18.53 -12.32
C ALA A 6 -13.10 -17.94 -11.08
N ASP A 7 -14.30 -18.41 -10.77
CA ASP A 7 -15.03 -17.98 -9.59
C ASP A 7 -14.21 -18.28 -8.32
N LEU A 8 -13.92 -17.24 -7.53
CA LEU A 8 -13.16 -17.37 -6.29
C LEU A 8 -14.11 -17.64 -5.13
N SER A 9 -13.99 -18.81 -4.49
CA SER A 9 -14.75 -19.13 -3.28
C SER A 9 -13.94 -18.93 -2.01
N PHE A 10 -14.54 -18.33 -0.98
CA PHE A 10 -13.87 -18.04 0.28
C PHE A 10 -14.81 -18.16 1.49
N LYS A 11 -14.21 -18.24 2.68
CA LYS A 11 -14.92 -18.10 3.96
C LYS A 11 -14.49 -16.80 4.61
N PHE A 12 -15.41 -16.13 5.28
CA PHE A 12 -15.13 -14.84 5.89
C PHE A 12 -15.90 -14.61 7.19
N HIS A 13 -15.41 -13.69 8.02
CA HIS A 13 -16.15 -13.07 9.12
C HIS A 13 -16.31 -11.57 8.84
N PHE A 14 -17.43 -10.98 9.26
CA PHE A 14 -17.50 -9.53 9.33
C PHE A 14 -16.69 -9.03 10.52
N VAL A 15 -15.96 -7.92 10.36
CA VAL A 15 -15.19 -7.29 11.43
C VAL A 15 -15.88 -6.00 11.83
N THR A 16 -16.31 -5.92 13.09
CA THR A 16 -16.83 -4.68 13.70
C THR A 16 -16.03 -4.36 14.94
N ASN A 17 -15.72 -3.07 15.15
CA ASN A 17 -14.89 -2.61 16.27
C ASN A 17 -13.56 -3.39 16.39
N GLY A 18 -12.96 -3.74 15.25
CA GLY A 18 -11.69 -4.45 15.17
C GLY A 18 -11.73 -5.96 15.48
N ARG A 19 -12.91 -6.53 15.78
CA ARG A 19 -13.08 -7.96 16.10
C ARG A 19 -13.98 -8.66 15.08
N ALA A 20 -13.59 -9.87 14.69
CA ALA A 20 -14.41 -10.76 13.88
C ALA A 20 -15.69 -11.14 14.64
N GLN A 21 -16.84 -11.10 13.95
CA GLN A 21 -18.16 -11.35 14.51
C GLN A 21 -18.78 -12.63 13.96
N GLY A 22 -19.44 -13.40 14.83
CA GLY A 22 -20.24 -14.56 14.47
C GLY A 22 -19.47 -15.71 13.82
N PHE A 23 -20.21 -16.66 13.26
CA PHE A 23 -19.66 -17.80 12.54
C PHE A 23 -19.14 -17.41 11.16
N ALA A 24 -18.15 -18.16 10.67
CA ALA A 24 -17.61 -17.96 9.33
C ALA A 24 -18.71 -18.17 8.28
N LYS A 25 -18.93 -17.17 7.44
CA LYS A 25 -19.88 -17.21 6.31
C LYS A 25 -19.15 -17.63 5.04
N LYS A 26 -19.90 -18.14 4.07
CA LYS A 26 -19.40 -18.43 2.72
C LYS A 26 -19.53 -17.17 1.87
N GLY A 27 -18.50 -16.88 1.08
CA GLY A 27 -18.53 -15.84 0.05
C GLY A 27 -17.96 -16.36 -1.26
N SER A 28 -18.32 -15.69 -2.34
CA SER A 28 -17.78 -15.95 -3.67
C SER A 28 -17.65 -14.66 -4.47
N ALA A 29 -16.63 -14.56 -5.31
CA ALA A 29 -16.45 -13.46 -6.24
C ALA A 29 -16.45 -14.00 -7.67
N ASN A 30 -17.36 -13.46 -8.49
CA ASN A 30 -17.46 -13.75 -9.92
C ASN A 30 -17.13 -12.48 -10.73
N ASN A 31 -17.43 -12.45 -12.03
CA ASN A 31 -17.13 -11.28 -12.88
C ASN A 31 -18.07 -10.08 -12.66
N ASP A 32 -19.23 -10.27 -12.04
CA ASP A 32 -20.27 -9.24 -11.93
C ASP A 32 -20.38 -8.65 -10.51
N SER A 33 -20.15 -9.49 -9.49
CA SER A 33 -20.38 -9.13 -8.09
C SER A 33 -19.58 -9.99 -7.10
N ILE A 34 -19.59 -9.55 -5.85
CA ILE A 34 -19.17 -10.31 -4.68
C ILE A 34 -20.43 -10.76 -3.94
N ILE A 35 -20.57 -12.06 -3.72
CA ILE A 35 -21.65 -12.64 -2.92
C ILE A 35 -21.10 -12.85 -1.51
N LEU A 36 -21.73 -12.22 -0.52
CA LEU A 36 -21.37 -12.29 0.90
C LEU A 36 -22.50 -12.95 1.69
N GLY A 37 -22.46 -14.28 1.82
CA GLY A 37 -23.56 -15.05 2.41
C GLY A 37 -24.75 -15.13 1.45
N LYS A 38 -25.80 -14.35 1.72
CA LYS A 38 -26.99 -14.22 0.85
C LYS A 38 -27.07 -12.87 0.14
N ASP A 39 -26.21 -11.94 0.53
CA ASP A 39 -26.24 -10.57 0.05
C ASP A 39 -25.29 -10.41 -1.16
N VAL A 40 -25.70 -9.61 -2.14
CA VAL A 40 -24.93 -9.33 -3.35
C VAL A 40 -24.37 -7.92 -3.27
N LEU A 41 -23.07 -7.77 -3.50
CA LEU A 41 -22.37 -6.48 -3.58
C LEU A 41 -21.81 -6.30 -4.98
N LYS A 42 -22.25 -5.28 -5.71
CA LYS A 42 -21.75 -5.05 -7.08
C LYS A 42 -20.38 -4.39 -7.04
N TYR A 43 -19.54 -4.69 -8.02
CA TYR A 43 -18.24 -4.03 -8.13
C TYR A 43 -18.35 -2.51 -8.32
N ASP A 44 -19.42 -2.04 -8.97
CA ASP A 44 -19.67 -0.60 -9.19
C ASP A 44 -19.93 0.17 -7.89
N ASP A 45 -20.25 -0.54 -6.80
CA ASP A 45 -20.48 0.04 -5.48
C ASP A 45 -19.18 0.19 -4.67
N ILE A 46 -18.06 -0.40 -5.14
CA ILE A 46 -16.76 -0.42 -4.44
C ILE A 46 -15.83 0.63 -5.05
N ILE A 47 -15.46 1.63 -4.24
CA ILE A 47 -14.57 2.74 -4.64
C ILE A 47 -13.09 2.33 -4.53
N ASP A 48 -12.75 1.66 -3.43
CA ASP A 48 -11.37 1.32 -3.11
C ASP A 48 -11.32 0.03 -2.30
N THR A 49 -10.21 -0.68 -2.42
CA THR A 49 -9.94 -1.84 -1.58
C THR A 49 -8.56 -1.77 -0.97
N THR A 50 -8.39 -2.38 0.20
CA THR A 50 -7.07 -2.61 0.77
C THR A 50 -7.05 -3.86 1.63
N THR A 51 -5.98 -4.65 1.51
CA THR A 51 -5.78 -5.84 2.34
C THR A 51 -4.59 -5.71 3.27
N ARG A 52 -4.77 -6.18 4.50
CA ARG A 52 -3.70 -6.35 5.48
C ARG A 52 -3.88 -7.64 6.26
N ASP A 53 -2.86 -8.48 6.25
CA ASP A 53 -2.91 -9.83 6.83
C ASP A 53 -4.06 -10.67 6.25
N GLN A 54 -5.10 -10.85 7.07
CA GLN A 54 -6.29 -11.64 6.81
C GLN A 54 -7.51 -10.74 6.70
N ARG A 55 -7.34 -9.42 6.59
CA ARG A 55 -8.43 -8.46 6.56
C ARG A 55 -8.42 -7.70 5.27
N ILE A 56 -9.55 -7.72 4.58
CA ILE A 56 -9.82 -6.87 3.42
C ILE A 56 -10.81 -5.78 3.84
N VAL A 57 -10.51 -4.56 3.47
CA VAL A 57 -11.38 -3.40 3.64
C VAL A 57 -11.91 -3.02 2.27
N LEU A 58 -13.24 -2.95 2.15
CA LEU A 58 -13.94 -2.51 0.96
C LEU A 58 -14.55 -1.14 1.28
N VAL A 59 -14.07 -0.10 0.61
CA VAL A 59 -14.64 1.25 0.72
C VAL A 59 -15.75 1.37 -0.30
N LEU A 60 -16.95 1.71 0.16
CA LEU A 60 -18.15 1.76 -0.67
C LEU A 60 -18.54 3.21 -0.99
N ALA A 61 -19.26 3.40 -2.10
CA ALA A 61 -19.83 4.70 -2.40
C ALA A 61 -20.90 5.08 -1.36
N SER A 62 -21.01 6.39 -1.06
CA SER A 62 -21.94 6.90 -0.06
C SER A 62 -23.42 6.71 -0.44
N THR A 63 -23.71 6.49 -1.72
CA THR A 63 -25.06 6.37 -2.29
C THR A 63 -25.51 4.93 -2.49
N VAL A 64 -24.76 3.93 -2.00
CA VAL A 64 -25.05 2.51 -2.27
C VAL A 64 -26.26 2.04 -1.46
N ASN A 65 -27.25 1.48 -2.15
CA ASN A 65 -28.39 0.81 -1.53
C ASN A 65 -28.01 -0.63 -1.15
N LEU A 66 -27.51 -0.80 0.07
CA LEU A 66 -27.09 -2.10 0.60
C LEU A 66 -28.25 -2.90 1.18
N ALA A 67 -28.15 -4.23 1.06
CA ALA A 67 -29.03 -5.15 1.77
C ALA A 67 -28.93 -4.91 3.30
N PRO A 68 -30.03 -5.04 4.07
CA PRO A 68 -30.06 -4.70 5.49
C PRO A 68 -28.97 -5.37 6.34
N ASN A 69 -28.55 -6.58 5.97
CA ASN A 69 -27.51 -7.33 6.67
C ASN A 69 -26.10 -6.75 6.44
N LEU A 70 -25.83 -6.26 5.23
CA LEU A 70 -24.57 -5.59 4.90
C LEU A 70 -24.51 -4.22 5.57
N SER A 71 -25.61 -3.44 5.55
CA SER A 71 -25.67 -2.12 6.19
C SER A 71 -25.36 -2.18 7.69
N LYS A 72 -25.84 -3.22 8.39
CA LYS A 72 -25.53 -3.45 9.82
C LYS A 72 -24.06 -3.77 10.10
N SER A 73 -23.33 -4.22 9.08
CA SER A 73 -21.92 -4.64 9.19
C SER A 73 -20.94 -3.55 8.76
N LEU A 74 -21.43 -2.35 8.40
CA LEU A 74 -20.58 -1.22 8.01
C LEU A 74 -19.78 -0.69 9.20
N ALA A 75 -18.47 -0.52 8.97
CA ALA A 75 -17.57 0.24 9.82
C ALA A 75 -17.49 1.68 9.29
N GLY A 76 -17.65 2.66 10.19
CA GLY A 76 -17.50 4.08 9.82
C GLY A 76 -18.51 4.58 8.77
N GLY A 77 -19.65 3.89 8.62
CA GLY A 77 -20.74 4.30 7.72
C GLY A 77 -20.55 4.04 6.23
N SER A 78 -19.34 3.70 5.77
CA SER A 78 -19.04 3.54 4.33
C SER A 78 -18.03 2.44 4.00
N SER A 79 -17.60 1.64 4.99
CA SER A 79 -16.61 0.58 4.75
C SER A 79 -17.10 -0.76 5.26
N LEU A 80 -16.85 -1.83 4.50
CA LEU A 80 -16.99 -3.21 4.96
C LEU A 80 -15.61 -3.78 5.26
N VAL A 81 -15.46 -4.41 6.43
CA VAL A 81 -14.21 -5.09 6.80
C VAL A 81 -14.49 -6.58 6.91
N LEU A 82 -13.81 -7.39 6.10
CA LEU A 82 -13.96 -8.84 6.08
C LEU A 82 -12.67 -9.48 6.56
N GLU A 83 -12.76 -10.42 7.50
CA GLU A 83 -11.65 -11.30 7.86
C GLU A 83 -11.74 -12.58 7.01
N VAL A 84 -10.80 -12.74 6.08
CA VAL A 84 -10.68 -13.83 5.10
C VAL A 84 -9.32 -14.50 5.29
N ASN A 85 -9.22 -15.82 5.06
CA ASN A 85 -7.92 -16.50 5.09
C ASN A 85 -6.88 -15.74 4.22
N GLY A 86 -5.68 -15.49 4.75
CA GLY A 86 -4.76 -14.48 4.24
C GLY A 86 -4.34 -14.64 2.77
N SER A 87 -4.14 -15.86 2.27
CA SER A 87 -3.83 -16.06 0.84
C SER A 87 -5.01 -15.67 -0.05
N LYS A 88 -6.23 -16.04 0.35
CA LYS A 88 -7.47 -15.69 -0.34
C LYS A 88 -7.83 -14.22 -0.21
N ALA A 89 -7.44 -13.54 0.86
CA ALA A 89 -7.70 -12.12 1.04
C ALA A 89 -7.03 -11.28 -0.06
N ARG A 90 -5.74 -11.55 -0.33
CA ARG A 90 -4.98 -10.86 -1.38
C ARG A 90 -5.46 -11.23 -2.79
N GLU A 91 -5.82 -12.48 -3.00
CA GLU A 91 -6.37 -12.94 -4.28
C GLU A 91 -7.72 -12.27 -4.56
N LEU A 92 -8.59 -12.18 -3.55
CA LEU A 92 -9.87 -11.49 -3.61
C LEU A 92 -9.68 -10.00 -3.91
N GLU A 93 -8.79 -9.30 -3.20
CA GLU A 93 -8.45 -7.89 -3.48
C GLU A 93 -8.03 -7.68 -4.93
N ARG A 94 -7.08 -8.50 -5.42
CA ARG A 94 -6.61 -8.41 -6.82
C ARG A 94 -7.73 -8.65 -7.83
N GLN A 95 -8.62 -9.59 -7.56
CA GLN A 95 -9.78 -9.84 -8.44
C GLN A 95 -10.74 -8.65 -8.44
N ILE A 96 -11.05 -8.09 -7.27
CA ILE A 96 -11.90 -6.91 -7.14
C ILE A 96 -11.28 -5.73 -7.90
N ASP A 97 -10.03 -5.39 -7.61
CA ASP A 97 -9.32 -4.26 -8.22
C ASP A 97 -9.23 -4.38 -9.75
N ARG A 98 -9.02 -5.61 -10.26
CA ARG A 98 -8.99 -5.86 -11.70
C ARG A 98 -10.35 -5.58 -12.33
N ILE A 99 -11.44 -6.08 -11.75
CA ILE A 99 -12.77 -5.91 -12.32
C ILE A 99 -13.24 -4.45 -12.19
N THR A 100 -13.09 -3.84 -11.01
CA THR A 100 -13.50 -2.45 -10.76
C THR A 100 -12.73 -1.48 -11.67
N SER A 101 -11.42 -1.68 -11.83
CA SER A 101 -10.61 -0.84 -12.72
C SER A 101 -10.99 -0.98 -14.20
N GLN A 102 -11.25 -2.20 -14.67
CA GLN A 102 -11.69 -2.42 -16.06
C GLN A 102 -13.05 -1.78 -16.34
N LYS A 103 -14.00 -1.90 -15.41
CA LYS A 103 -15.30 -1.22 -15.51
C LYS A 103 -15.14 0.30 -15.50
N ALA A 104 -14.29 0.85 -14.63
CA ALA A 104 -14.03 2.28 -14.58
C ALA A 104 -13.49 2.81 -15.92
N ILE A 105 -12.54 2.11 -16.54
CA ILE A 105 -12.03 2.45 -17.88
C ILE A 105 -13.12 2.34 -18.95
N ALA A 106 -13.95 1.30 -18.92
CA ALA A 106 -15.05 1.14 -19.88
C ALA A 106 -16.07 2.29 -19.78
N ASN A 107 -16.43 2.68 -18.56
CA ASN A 107 -17.32 3.81 -18.30
C ASN A 107 -16.67 5.13 -18.74
N ARG A 108 -15.39 5.35 -18.43
CA ARG A 108 -14.63 6.53 -18.89
C ARG A 108 -14.58 6.62 -20.41
N LYS A 109 -14.33 5.50 -21.09
CA LYS A 109 -14.34 5.39 -22.55
C LYS A 109 -15.70 5.78 -23.12
N HIS A 110 -16.78 5.25 -22.54
CA HIS A 110 -18.14 5.58 -22.97
C HIS A 110 -18.42 7.08 -22.85
N ASN A 111 -18.07 7.68 -21.72
CA ASN A 111 -18.26 9.11 -21.47
C ASN A 111 -17.44 9.97 -22.45
N LEU A 112 -16.18 9.62 -22.70
CA LEU A 112 -15.34 10.34 -23.67
C LEU A 112 -15.86 10.22 -25.10
N LEU A 113 -16.39 9.05 -25.49
CA LEU A 113 -17.01 8.87 -26.81
C LEU A 113 -18.27 9.73 -26.98
N GLN A 114 -19.10 9.85 -25.94
CA GLN A 114 -20.26 10.75 -25.95
C GLN A 114 -19.86 12.23 -26.11
N LEU A 115 -18.69 12.60 -25.61
CA LEU A 115 -18.12 13.95 -25.74
C LEU A 115 -17.33 14.16 -27.05
N GLY A 116 -17.21 13.15 -27.92
CA GLY A 116 -16.37 13.21 -29.12
C GLY A 116 -14.86 13.23 -28.84
N GLN A 117 -14.45 12.84 -27.63
CA GLN A 117 -13.08 12.87 -27.11
C GLN A 117 -12.53 11.45 -26.84
N GLY A 118 -13.05 10.43 -27.52
CA GLY A 118 -12.69 9.03 -27.27
C GLY A 118 -11.21 8.69 -27.49
N ASP A 119 -10.52 9.48 -28.31
CA ASP A 119 -9.09 9.41 -28.61
C ASP A 119 -8.20 9.87 -27.45
N LEU A 120 -8.73 10.66 -26.53
CA LEU A 120 -8.00 11.10 -25.33
C LEU A 120 -7.79 9.97 -24.31
N LEU A 121 -8.60 8.90 -24.38
CA LEU A 121 -8.50 7.79 -23.43
C LEU A 121 -7.11 7.16 -23.46
N ARG A 122 -6.41 7.22 -22.33
CA ARG A 122 -5.15 6.52 -22.12
C ARG A 122 -5.31 5.58 -20.94
N ALA A 123 -5.17 4.29 -21.19
CA ALA A 123 -5.21 3.28 -20.14
C ALA A 123 -4.16 2.19 -20.42
N VAL A 124 -3.53 1.69 -19.36
CA VAL A 124 -2.58 0.59 -19.44
C VAL A 124 -2.94 -0.50 -18.44
N SER A 125 -2.63 -1.77 -18.74
CA SER A 125 -2.77 -2.86 -17.76
C SER A 125 -1.49 -2.96 -16.92
N CYS A 126 -1.65 -3.03 -15.60
CA CYS A 126 -0.54 -3.22 -14.68
C CYS A 126 0.05 -4.64 -14.85
N PRO A 127 1.35 -4.81 -15.13
CA PRO A 127 1.95 -6.14 -15.32
C PRO A 127 1.98 -7.02 -14.06
N GLU A 128 1.78 -6.48 -12.85
CA GLU A 128 1.79 -7.28 -11.59
C GLU A 128 0.41 -7.75 -11.13
N CYS A 129 -0.62 -6.90 -11.28
CA CYS A 129 -1.97 -7.23 -10.79
C CYS A 129 -3.03 -7.27 -11.89
N GLU A 130 -2.67 -6.88 -13.12
CA GLU A 130 -3.53 -6.78 -14.32
C GLU A 130 -4.66 -5.75 -14.21
N ALA A 131 -4.71 -4.96 -13.13
CA ALA A 131 -5.64 -3.84 -13.01
C ALA A 131 -5.37 -2.78 -14.08
N ALA A 132 -6.43 -2.15 -14.56
CA ALA A 132 -6.34 -1.09 -15.56
C ALA A 132 -6.04 0.26 -14.89
N VAL A 133 -4.96 0.92 -15.30
CA VAL A 133 -4.55 2.23 -14.79
C VAL A 133 -5.01 3.29 -15.80
N ASP A 134 -5.90 4.18 -15.36
CA ASP A 134 -6.32 5.36 -16.14
C ASP A 134 -5.23 6.43 -16.11
N LEU A 135 -4.81 6.86 -17.30
CA LEU A 135 -3.78 7.87 -17.56
C LEU A 135 -4.30 9.00 -18.45
N THR A 136 -5.62 9.08 -18.65
CA THR A 136 -6.27 10.05 -19.56
C THR A 136 -5.93 11.49 -19.17
N ASP A 137 -6.02 11.79 -17.88
CA ASP A 137 -5.86 13.15 -17.36
C ASP A 137 -4.40 13.47 -16.94
N PHE A 138 -3.45 12.61 -17.32
CA PHE A 138 -2.05 12.71 -16.93
C PHE A 138 -1.15 12.89 -18.15
N GLU A 139 -0.11 13.73 -17.98
CA GLU A 139 0.96 13.86 -18.97
C GLU A 139 1.67 12.51 -19.19
N ARG A 140 2.27 12.35 -20.37
CA ARG A 140 3.09 11.17 -20.69
C ARG A 140 4.41 11.26 -19.93
N THR A 141 4.62 10.32 -19.02
CA THR A 141 5.84 10.22 -18.22
C THR A 141 6.55 8.88 -18.42
N SER A 142 7.82 8.80 -18.01
CA SER A 142 8.63 7.60 -18.20
C SER A 142 8.18 6.42 -17.35
N HIS A 143 7.59 6.68 -16.18
CA HIS A 143 7.06 5.68 -15.26
C HIS A 143 5.55 5.80 -15.10
N ILE A 144 4.96 4.69 -14.67
CA ILE A 144 3.54 4.53 -14.37
C ILE A 144 3.43 3.90 -12.99
N TYR A 145 2.59 4.51 -12.15
CA TYR A 145 2.25 3.98 -10.83
C TYR A 145 0.90 3.27 -10.86
N CYS A 146 0.85 2.03 -10.37
CA CYS A 146 -0.42 1.33 -10.17
C CYS A 146 -0.95 1.59 -8.76
N ARG A 147 -2.05 2.33 -8.63
CA ARG A 147 -2.66 2.64 -7.33
C ARG A 147 -3.19 1.42 -6.56
N PHE A 148 -3.47 0.32 -7.27
CA PHE A 148 -4.09 -0.88 -6.71
C PHE A 148 -3.07 -1.78 -6.00
N CYS A 149 -1.96 -2.10 -6.66
CA CYS A 149 -0.91 -2.93 -6.08
C CYS A 149 0.34 -2.16 -5.66
N GLU A 150 0.34 -0.83 -5.78
CA GLU A 150 1.43 0.09 -5.47
C GLU A 150 2.73 -0.14 -6.28
N SER A 151 2.66 -0.87 -7.39
CA SER A 151 3.84 -1.11 -8.25
C SER A 151 4.21 0.12 -9.09
N ILE A 152 5.49 0.21 -9.44
CA ILE A 152 6.03 1.20 -10.37
C ILE A 152 6.67 0.46 -11.53
N PHE A 153 6.27 0.81 -12.75
CA PHE A 153 6.71 0.15 -13.97
C PHE A 153 6.82 1.14 -15.13
N LYS A 154 7.44 0.72 -16.23
CA LYS A 154 7.48 1.47 -17.49
C LYS A 154 6.59 0.77 -18.51
N GLU A 155 6.05 1.52 -19.46
CA GLU A 155 5.21 0.95 -20.51
C GLU A 155 6.00 -0.11 -21.30
N ASN A 156 5.41 -1.30 -21.46
CA ASN A 156 6.02 -2.45 -22.16
C ASN A 156 7.34 -2.98 -21.56
N GLN A 157 7.64 -2.69 -20.30
CA GLN A 157 8.81 -3.20 -19.60
C GLN A 157 8.40 -3.97 -18.33
N PRO A 158 9.26 -4.87 -17.83
CA PRO A 158 9.03 -5.49 -16.54
C PRO A 158 8.93 -4.44 -15.43
N THR A 159 8.31 -4.82 -14.32
CA THR A 159 8.18 -3.95 -13.16
C THR A 159 9.52 -3.64 -12.53
N LEU A 160 9.71 -2.36 -12.22
CA LEU A 160 10.89 -1.92 -11.50
C LEU A 160 10.75 -2.31 -10.03
N THR A 161 9.58 -2.04 -9.45
CA THR A 161 9.30 -2.35 -8.05
C THR A 161 7.91 -2.95 -7.87
N LYS A 162 7.86 -4.12 -7.25
CA LYS A 162 6.62 -4.80 -6.87
C LYS A 162 6.08 -4.18 -5.58
N GLY A 163 4.85 -3.67 -5.62
CA GLY A 163 4.28 -2.98 -4.46
C GLY A 163 3.90 -3.88 -3.28
N ASP A 164 3.88 -5.20 -3.47
CA ASP A 164 3.78 -6.16 -2.36
C ASP A 164 5.05 -6.19 -1.47
N THR A 165 6.17 -5.69 -2.02
CA THR A 165 7.48 -5.72 -1.40
C THR A 165 8.02 -4.32 -1.14
N TYR A 166 7.97 -3.43 -2.13
CA TYR A 166 8.46 -2.05 -2.07
C TYR A 166 7.32 -1.06 -2.27
N ARG A 167 7.02 -0.29 -1.24
CA ARG A 167 5.90 0.64 -1.22
C ARG A 167 6.09 1.71 -0.16
N ILE A 168 5.12 2.60 -0.01
CA ILE A 168 5.17 3.62 1.04
C ILE A 168 4.99 2.95 2.40
N CYS A 169 5.89 3.24 3.34
CA CYS A 169 5.79 2.76 4.70
C CYS A 169 4.79 3.60 5.50
N ASP A 170 3.71 2.98 5.99
CA ASP A 170 2.68 3.65 6.80
C ASP A 170 3.22 4.40 8.03
N GLU A 171 4.32 3.91 8.61
CA GLU A 171 4.90 4.48 9.83
C GLU A 171 5.72 5.75 9.59
N CYS A 172 6.30 5.92 8.40
CA CYS A 172 7.26 7.01 8.16
C CYS A 172 7.05 7.78 6.86
N GLY A 173 6.15 7.33 5.98
CA GLY A 173 5.84 7.94 4.70
C GLY A 173 6.91 7.74 3.61
N MET A 174 7.98 7.00 3.90
CA MET A 174 9.08 6.77 2.94
C MET A 174 8.81 5.52 2.10
N PHE A 175 9.14 5.60 0.82
CA PHE A 175 9.23 4.43 -0.07
C PHE A 175 10.37 3.52 0.38
N ASP A 176 10.06 2.27 0.70
CA ASP A 176 11.06 1.28 1.10
C ASP A 176 10.47 -0.11 0.99
N ARG A 177 11.26 -1.12 1.31
CA ARG A 177 10.77 -2.48 1.48
C ARG A 177 9.91 -2.58 2.74
N VAL A 178 8.62 -2.88 2.58
CA VAL A 178 7.67 -3.00 3.69
C VAL A 178 7.35 -4.46 3.96
N LYS A 179 7.53 -4.90 5.21
CA LYS A 179 7.22 -6.28 5.65
C LYS A 179 6.40 -6.27 6.94
N GLY A 180 5.73 -7.39 7.21
CA GLY A 180 5.12 -7.65 8.51
C GLY A 180 6.19 -8.00 9.56
N TYR A 181 6.28 -7.20 10.61
CA TYR A 181 7.12 -7.40 11.78
C TYR A 181 6.25 -7.62 13.02
N THR A 182 6.75 -8.43 13.94
CA THR A 182 6.05 -8.75 15.19
C THR A 182 6.67 -7.94 16.32
N GLU A 183 5.89 -7.06 16.92
CA GLU A 183 6.18 -6.38 18.17
C GLU A 183 5.76 -7.29 19.32
N PHE A 184 6.74 -7.72 20.11
CA PHE A 184 6.55 -8.63 21.24
C PHE A 184 7.21 -8.06 22.50
N TYR A 185 6.42 -7.86 23.54
CA TYR A 185 6.87 -7.47 24.86
C TYR A 185 6.51 -8.54 25.86
N PHE A 186 7.48 -8.94 26.66
CA PHE A 186 7.27 -9.84 27.78
C PHE A 186 7.73 -9.14 29.04
N TYR A 187 6.89 -9.13 30.08
CA TYR A 187 7.26 -8.64 31.39
C TYR A 187 6.95 -9.71 32.44
N PHE A 188 7.90 -9.91 33.34
CA PHE A 188 7.80 -10.84 34.45
C PHE A 188 8.20 -10.14 35.75
N LEU A 189 7.20 -9.71 36.52
CA LEU A 189 7.38 -9.35 37.92
C LEU A 189 7.06 -10.58 38.76
N ILE A 190 7.69 -10.73 39.93
CA ILE A 190 7.68 -11.96 40.78
C ILE A 190 6.28 -12.60 40.93
N PHE A 191 5.19 -11.81 40.90
CA PHE A 191 3.80 -12.30 40.99
C PHE A 191 2.91 -11.96 39.78
N ILE A 192 3.41 -11.25 38.78
CA ILE A 192 2.63 -10.81 37.61
C ILE A 192 3.45 -11.05 36.35
N TYR A 193 2.97 -11.97 35.52
CA TYR A 193 3.47 -12.14 34.15
C TYR A 193 2.45 -11.57 33.17
N GLY A 194 2.95 -11.02 32.07
CA GLY A 194 2.11 -10.65 30.95
C GLY A 194 2.91 -10.50 29.67
N PHE A 195 2.20 -10.56 28.56
CA PHE A 195 2.79 -10.37 27.24
C PHE A 195 1.88 -9.51 26.37
N SER A 196 2.49 -8.77 25.47
CA SER A 196 1.80 -8.03 24.43
C SER A 196 2.34 -8.46 23.07
N TYR A 197 1.42 -8.72 22.15
CA TYR A 197 1.72 -9.15 20.80
C TYR A 197 0.98 -8.26 19.80
N LYS A 198 1.71 -7.64 18.88
CA LYS A 198 1.13 -6.82 17.81
C LYS A 198 1.92 -7.03 16.52
N ARG A 199 1.22 -7.28 15.42
CA ARG A 199 1.83 -7.30 14.08
C ARG A 199 1.73 -5.90 13.46
N ARG A 200 2.84 -5.43 12.87
CA ARG A 200 2.94 -4.12 12.21
C ARG A 200 3.59 -4.29 10.84
N TYR A 201 3.18 -3.50 9.86
CA TYR A 201 3.87 -3.44 8.58
C TYR A 201 4.64 -2.14 8.50
N MET A 202 5.95 -2.25 8.32
CA MET A 202 6.84 -1.10 8.32
C MET A 202 8.05 -1.36 7.44
N CYS A 203 8.80 -0.31 7.13
CA CYS A 203 10.06 -0.43 6.41
C CYS A 203 11.18 -1.01 7.29
N ASP A 204 12.27 -1.43 6.66
CA ASP A 204 13.44 -1.97 7.35
C ASP A 204 14.05 -0.97 8.36
N HIS A 205 14.00 0.35 8.07
CA HIS A 205 14.48 1.37 8.99
C HIS A 205 13.60 1.46 10.26
N CYS A 206 12.28 1.53 10.09
CA CYS A 206 11.33 1.52 11.21
C CYS A 206 11.43 0.21 12.02
N ALA A 207 11.63 -0.92 11.35
CA ALA A 207 11.84 -2.22 11.99
C ALA A 207 13.12 -2.25 12.83
N HIS A 208 14.17 -1.57 12.39
CA HIS A 208 15.39 -1.43 13.19
C HIS A 208 15.14 -0.64 14.48
N ASN A 209 14.38 0.45 14.43
CA ASN A 209 14.02 1.22 15.62
C ASN A 209 13.12 0.40 16.56
N LEU A 210 12.18 -0.37 15.99
CA LEU A 210 11.36 -1.32 16.75
C LEU A 210 12.23 -2.37 17.45
N PHE A 211 13.22 -2.93 16.75
CA PHE A 211 14.19 -3.86 17.34
C PHE A 211 14.91 -3.24 18.53
N VAL A 212 15.47 -2.02 18.40
CA VAL A 212 16.20 -1.37 19.51
C VAL A 212 15.29 -1.21 20.72
N LYS A 213 14.06 -0.74 20.52
CA LYS A 213 13.07 -0.59 21.59
C LYS A 213 12.74 -1.93 22.25
N MET A 214 12.43 -2.97 21.45
CA MET A 214 12.12 -4.31 21.96
C MET A 214 13.30 -4.94 22.69
N PHE A 215 14.51 -4.79 22.16
CA PHE A 215 15.72 -5.34 22.73
C PHE A 215 15.95 -4.80 24.14
N TRP A 216 15.93 -3.46 24.31
CA TRP A 216 16.15 -2.84 25.62
C TRP A 216 15.05 -3.16 26.64
N ILE A 217 13.79 -3.18 26.22
CA ILE A 217 12.68 -3.52 27.14
C ILE A 217 12.75 -4.99 27.55
N ASN A 218 13.00 -5.90 26.62
CA ASN A 218 13.03 -7.33 26.89
C ASN A 218 14.37 -7.80 27.50
N LEU A 219 15.42 -6.97 27.48
CA LEU A 219 16.73 -7.29 28.06
C LEU A 219 16.62 -7.64 29.55
N ILE A 220 15.72 -6.99 30.27
CA ILE A 220 15.47 -7.20 31.70
C ILE A 220 14.94 -8.61 31.98
N PHE A 221 14.16 -9.19 31.06
CA PHE A 221 13.44 -10.45 31.27
C PHE A 221 14.00 -11.64 30.48
N LEU A 222 15.03 -11.42 29.63
CA LEU A 222 15.72 -12.38 28.74
C LEU A 222 14.84 -13.09 27.68
N LEU A 223 13.61 -13.48 28.00
CA LEU A 223 12.69 -14.27 27.14
C LEU A 223 12.26 -13.56 25.86
N GLY A 224 12.20 -12.22 25.85
CA GLY A 224 11.82 -11.47 24.66
C GLY A 224 12.97 -11.15 23.69
N ILE A 225 14.22 -11.47 24.05
CA ILE A 225 15.41 -11.19 23.22
C ILE A 225 15.36 -11.95 21.87
N PRO A 226 15.01 -13.26 21.81
CA PRO A 226 14.94 -13.99 20.54
C PRO A 226 14.00 -13.35 19.51
N PHE A 227 12.86 -12.81 19.95
CA PHE A 227 11.91 -12.11 19.07
C PHE A 227 12.50 -10.80 18.53
N ALA A 228 13.23 -10.05 19.35
CA ALA A 228 13.92 -8.83 18.90
C ALA A 228 15.00 -9.18 17.85
N LEU A 229 15.82 -10.19 18.11
CA LEU A 229 16.85 -10.66 17.17
C LEU A 229 16.24 -11.13 15.84
N TYR A 230 15.10 -11.82 15.87
CA TYR A 230 14.35 -12.20 14.67
C TYR A 230 13.93 -10.98 13.84
N VAL A 231 13.39 -9.93 14.47
CA VAL A 231 13.04 -8.66 13.78
C VAL A 231 14.29 -8.05 13.12
N LYS A 232 15.42 -8.01 13.83
CA LYS A 232 16.68 -7.49 13.28
C LYS A 232 17.14 -8.31 12.08
N PHE A 233 17.20 -9.63 12.18
CA PHE A 233 17.60 -10.51 11.08
C PHE A 233 16.69 -10.33 9.86
N LYS A 234 15.37 -10.36 10.05
CA LYS A 234 14.38 -10.18 9.00
C LYS A 234 14.49 -8.84 8.28
N SER A 235 14.85 -7.77 9.01
CA SER A 235 15.05 -6.42 8.45
C SER A 235 16.31 -6.31 7.58
N MET A 236 17.28 -7.21 7.74
CA MET A 236 18.54 -7.19 7.00
C MET A 236 18.53 -8.09 5.75
N THR A 237 17.67 -9.12 5.71
CA THR A 237 17.70 -10.16 4.66
C THR A 237 16.61 -9.99 3.60
N GLY A 238 16.88 -10.40 2.35
CA GLY A 238 15.94 -10.44 1.22
C GLY A 238 15.70 -9.10 0.52
N ARG A 239 16.67 -8.18 0.57
CA ARG A 239 16.60 -6.89 -0.15
C ARG A 239 16.96 -7.14 -1.61
N SER A 240 16.43 -6.31 -2.50
CA SER A 240 16.92 -6.28 -3.88
C SER A 240 18.36 -5.75 -3.83
N PRO A 241 19.33 -6.36 -4.53
CA PRO A 241 20.70 -5.87 -4.58
C PRO A 241 20.78 -4.38 -4.94
N GLU A 242 19.98 -3.95 -5.91
CA GLU A 242 19.92 -2.58 -6.44
C GLU A 242 19.39 -1.56 -5.41
N LEU A 243 18.61 -2.01 -4.42
CA LEU A 243 17.98 -1.17 -3.38
C LEU A 243 18.55 -1.44 -1.98
N GLN A 244 19.68 -2.14 -1.87
CA GLN A 244 20.23 -2.56 -0.58
C GLN A 244 20.54 -1.38 0.35
N GLN A 245 20.95 -0.25 -0.23
CA GLN A 245 21.30 0.99 0.49
C GLN A 245 20.09 1.89 0.82
N LEU A 246 18.90 1.62 0.26
CA LEU A 246 17.72 2.47 0.42
C LEU A 246 17.35 2.72 1.90
N SER A 247 17.32 1.66 2.70
CA SER A 247 17.02 1.77 4.13
C SER A 247 18.03 2.66 4.89
N ARG A 248 19.30 2.68 4.47
CA ARG A 248 20.34 3.56 5.03
C ARG A 248 20.12 5.02 4.62
N ALA A 249 19.81 5.28 3.34
CA ALA A 249 19.48 6.61 2.85
C ALA A 249 18.25 7.18 3.59
N ASN A 250 17.20 6.37 3.73
CA ASN A 250 15.99 6.72 4.47
C ASN A 250 16.27 7.07 5.94
N ALA A 251 17.18 6.33 6.59
CA ALA A 251 17.60 6.61 7.97
C ALA A 251 18.32 7.97 8.11
N LEU A 252 19.14 8.35 7.13
CA LEU A 252 19.82 9.65 7.09
C LEU A 252 18.82 10.77 6.79
N ALA A 253 17.91 10.54 5.85
CA ALA A 253 16.84 11.47 5.48
C ALA A 253 15.94 11.82 6.66
N LYS A 254 15.53 10.83 7.47
CA LYS A 254 14.72 11.07 8.68
C LYS A 254 15.46 11.85 9.77
N LYS A 255 16.79 11.84 9.76
CA LYS A 255 17.65 12.62 10.68
C LYS A 255 17.95 14.03 10.16
N GLY A 256 17.37 14.43 9.02
CA GLY A 256 17.67 15.72 8.36
C GLY A 256 19.08 15.79 7.74
N GLN A 257 19.81 14.67 7.66
CA GLN A 257 21.13 14.61 7.04
C GLN A 257 21.00 14.46 5.51
N TYR A 258 20.30 15.40 4.88
CA TYR A 258 19.86 15.28 3.48
C TYR A 258 21.03 15.17 2.49
N GLN A 259 22.11 15.93 2.66
CA GLN A 259 23.30 15.85 1.80
C GLN A 259 23.93 14.44 1.78
N LYS A 260 23.98 13.77 2.94
CA LYS A 260 24.47 12.39 3.02
C LYS A 260 23.47 11.41 2.40
N ALA A 261 22.17 11.64 2.59
CA ALA A 261 21.12 10.82 1.98
C ALA A 261 21.14 10.93 0.45
N GLU A 262 21.24 12.16 -0.07
CA GLU A 262 21.36 12.50 -1.50
C GLU A 262 22.52 11.76 -2.14
N SER A 263 23.71 11.73 -1.53
CA SER A 263 24.85 10.96 -2.08
C SER A 263 24.55 9.47 -2.28
N ILE A 264 23.69 8.87 -1.43
CA ILE A 264 23.25 7.48 -1.57
C ILE A 264 22.14 7.37 -2.62
N TYR A 265 21.19 8.31 -2.66
CA TYR A 265 20.15 8.32 -3.70
C TYR A 265 20.75 8.47 -5.10
N GLN A 266 21.78 9.30 -5.27
CA GLN A 266 22.54 9.43 -6.51
C GLN A 266 23.13 8.09 -6.99
N GLN A 267 23.62 7.24 -6.08
CA GLN A 267 24.05 5.89 -6.42
C GLN A 267 22.88 4.99 -6.83
N LEU A 268 21.74 5.08 -6.11
CA LEU A 268 20.54 4.30 -6.45
C LEU A 268 19.96 4.69 -7.83
N TYR A 269 20.06 5.96 -8.22
CA TYR A 269 19.63 6.43 -9.54
C TYR A 269 20.44 5.85 -10.71
N GLN A 270 21.66 5.34 -10.46
CA GLN A 270 22.45 4.66 -11.50
C GLN A 270 21.78 3.36 -11.97
N HIS A 271 21.00 2.72 -11.09
CA HIS A 271 20.22 1.51 -11.40
C HIS A 271 18.75 1.83 -11.72
N HIS A 272 18.21 2.88 -11.10
CA HIS A 272 16.80 3.27 -11.24
C HIS A 272 16.67 4.75 -11.58
N LEU A 273 17.02 5.10 -12.82
CA LEU A 273 16.99 6.47 -13.31
C LEU A 273 15.61 7.11 -13.08
N GLU A 274 15.60 8.20 -12.30
CA GLU A 274 14.41 9.01 -11.98
C GLU A 274 13.24 8.25 -11.35
N HIS A 275 13.53 7.22 -10.56
CA HIS A 275 12.50 6.47 -9.86
C HIS A 275 11.68 7.37 -8.91
N PRO A 276 10.35 7.48 -9.08
CA PRO A 276 9.53 8.46 -8.36
C PRO A 276 9.50 8.23 -6.84
N GLY A 277 9.56 6.97 -6.38
CA GLY A 277 9.67 6.66 -4.95
C GLY A 277 11.00 7.08 -4.30
N LEU A 278 12.10 7.11 -5.07
CA LEU A 278 13.39 7.58 -4.57
C LEU A 278 13.40 9.11 -4.50
N LEU A 279 12.88 9.77 -5.54
CA LEU A 279 12.71 11.23 -5.58
C LEU A 279 11.79 11.75 -4.47
N LEU A 280 10.70 11.02 -4.15
CA LEU A 280 9.86 11.31 -2.99
C LEU A 280 10.67 11.31 -1.69
N ASN A 281 11.45 10.27 -1.45
CA ASN A 281 12.25 10.11 -0.24
C ASN A 281 13.35 11.16 -0.12
N GLU A 282 13.99 11.51 -1.23
CA GLU A 282 14.97 12.58 -1.31
C GLU A 282 14.32 13.93 -0.98
N GLY A 283 13.16 14.23 -1.54
CA GLY A 283 12.42 15.44 -1.19
C GLY A 283 12.03 15.50 0.29
N ILE A 284 11.62 14.37 0.89
CA ILE A 284 11.40 14.29 2.35
C ILE A 284 12.71 14.52 3.13
N ALA A 285 13.86 14.08 2.60
CA ALA A 285 15.16 14.34 3.20
C ALA A 285 15.46 15.85 3.24
N HIS A 286 15.33 16.54 2.11
CA HIS A 286 15.51 17.99 1.99
C HIS A 286 14.56 18.74 2.94
N LEU A 287 13.28 18.36 2.98
CA LEU A 287 12.30 18.96 3.90
C LEU A 287 12.74 18.82 5.36
N ASN A 288 13.14 17.63 5.81
CA ASN A 288 13.65 17.40 7.17
C ASN A 288 14.96 18.16 7.43
N GLY A 289 15.74 18.42 6.38
CA GLY A 289 16.93 19.24 6.37
C GLY A 289 16.69 20.75 6.35
N LYS A 290 15.42 21.19 6.36
CA LYS A 290 14.98 22.59 6.21
C LYS A 290 15.33 23.23 4.86
N ASP A 291 15.54 22.42 3.83
CA ASP A 291 15.72 22.86 2.45
C ASP A 291 14.40 22.68 1.68
N GLY A 292 13.51 23.67 1.78
CA GLY A 292 12.19 23.62 1.13
C GLY A 292 12.27 23.63 -0.39
N GLU A 293 13.20 24.41 -0.97
CA GLU A 293 13.38 24.50 -2.42
C GLU A 293 13.88 23.17 -2.99
N GLY A 294 14.87 22.54 -2.35
CA GLY A 294 15.33 21.20 -2.72
C GLY A 294 14.22 20.17 -2.64
N ALA A 295 13.38 20.23 -1.60
CA ALA A 295 12.24 19.32 -1.45
C ALA A 295 11.24 19.45 -2.61
N LEU A 296 10.83 20.69 -2.94
CA LEU A 296 9.94 20.99 -4.05
C LEU A 296 10.53 20.57 -5.40
N HIS A 297 11.84 20.78 -5.60
CA HIS A 297 12.54 20.33 -6.80
C HIS A 297 12.46 18.81 -6.98
N CYS A 298 12.77 18.04 -5.94
CA CYS A 298 12.69 16.57 -5.96
C CYS A 298 11.25 16.08 -6.24
N TRP A 299 10.23 16.67 -5.61
CA TRP A 299 8.85 16.26 -5.83
C TRP A 299 8.34 16.65 -7.22
N ARG A 300 8.77 17.79 -7.77
CA ARG A 300 8.49 18.14 -9.16
C ARG A 300 9.09 17.10 -10.10
N ARG A 301 10.35 16.71 -9.90
CA ARG A 301 10.99 15.64 -10.67
C ARG A 301 10.28 14.29 -10.54
N SER A 302 9.81 13.95 -9.34
CA SER A 302 9.00 12.75 -9.08
C SER A 302 7.73 12.71 -9.94
N LEU A 303 7.02 13.83 -10.04
CA LEU A 303 5.81 13.94 -10.86
C LEU A 303 6.13 14.06 -12.36
N GLN A 304 7.26 14.66 -12.74
CA GLN A 304 7.73 14.67 -14.13
C GLN A 304 8.13 13.26 -14.60
N SER A 305 8.66 12.43 -13.72
CA SER A 305 9.00 11.05 -14.05
C SER A 305 7.80 10.10 -13.95
N CYS A 306 6.79 10.43 -13.14
CA CYS A 306 5.56 9.65 -12.96
C CYS A 306 4.37 10.56 -12.59
N ALA A 307 3.63 11.06 -13.57
CA ALA A 307 2.59 12.07 -13.36
C ALA A 307 1.47 11.58 -12.43
N ASN A 308 1.18 10.28 -12.44
CA ASN A 308 0.16 9.66 -11.61
C ASN A 308 0.69 9.10 -10.28
N TYR A 309 1.87 9.54 -9.81
CA TYR A 309 2.44 9.05 -8.55
C TYR A 309 1.74 9.65 -7.31
N HIS A 310 0.61 9.04 -6.95
CA HIS A 310 -0.25 9.45 -5.83
C HIS A 310 0.47 9.72 -4.51
N PRO A 311 1.51 8.96 -4.09
CA PRO A 311 2.24 9.28 -2.87
C PRO A 311 2.78 10.71 -2.80
N THR A 312 3.36 11.21 -3.90
CA THR A 312 3.87 12.59 -3.96
C THR A 312 2.72 13.59 -4.00
N LEU A 313 1.66 13.33 -4.78
CA LEU A 313 0.47 14.20 -4.84
C LEU A 313 -0.20 14.35 -3.46
N ARG A 314 -0.37 13.24 -2.72
CA ARG A 314 -0.96 13.25 -1.37
C ARG A 314 -0.11 14.03 -0.39
N LEU A 315 1.22 13.89 -0.45
CA LEU A 315 2.14 14.64 0.39
C LEU A 315 2.01 16.15 0.14
N LEU A 316 2.06 16.58 -1.12
CA LEU A 316 1.92 17.99 -1.50
C LEU A 316 0.58 18.57 -1.04
N TYR A 317 -0.52 17.84 -1.25
CA TYR A 317 -1.84 18.24 -0.77
C TYR A 317 -1.89 18.40 0.76
N SER A 318 -1.26 17.48 1.50
CA SER A 318 -1.21 17.56 2.97
C SER A 318 -0.42 18.78 3.47
N LEU A 319 0.70 19.12 2.81
CA LEU A 319 1.50 20.29 3.15
C LEU A 319 0.76 21.59 2.84
N GLN A 320 0.05 21.66 1.71
CA GLN A 320 -0.78 22.81 1.38
C GLN A 320 -1.87 23.04 2.42
N LYS A 321 -2.51 21.96 2.91
CA LYS A 321 -3.54 22.04 3.96
C LYS A 321 -2.97 22.45 5.32
N SER A 322 -1.74 22.06 5.65
CA SER A 322 -1.10 22.44 6.93
C SER A 322 -0.50 23.85 6.93
N GLY A 323 -0.32 24.46 5.76
CA GLY A 323 0.15 25.85 5.62
C GLY A 323 -0.98 26.90 5.66
N GLN A 324 -2.24 26.48 5.67
CA GLN A 324 -3.43 27.31 5.91
C GLN A 324 -3.80 27.28 7.39
#